data_AF-A0A9P8RSZ2-F1
#
_entry.id   AF-A0A9P8RSZ2-F1
#
_cell.length_a   1.000
_cell.length_b   1.000
_cell.length_c   1.000
_cell.angle_alpha   90.00
_cell.angle_beta   90.00
_cell.angle_gamma   90.00
#
_symmetry.space_group_name_H-M   'P 1'
#
loop_
_entity.id
_entity.type
_entity.pdbx_description
1 polymer ?
#
loop_
_entity_poly.entity_id
_entity_poly.type
_entity_poly.pdbx_seq_one_letter_code
_entity_poly.pdbx_strand_id
1 'polypeptide(L)'
;MPTNGETLNGAAHNLHDHQSADYQACFIFSQGSTPQDASRRPRKKRRLSKNALDEDAATAGPSQFFSPLLGGSEKPNCVALRYATYQKLWSDQEDHTNGILQEINAKTLNDVTTFIENASPAGSVVQTYCIRPITYASEQRCYGKIPTGLILTGPGIASHGLLFEQLVTRIQAEDIGPAVVLTSGEASNLKTVLKKLIRKAAYQINVMDEDMQEDEVSGKAGN
;
A
#
# COMPACT_ATOMS: atom_id res chain seq x y z
N MET A 1 -74.13 -43.47 8.84
CA MET A 1 -73.92 -44.74 8.09
C MET A 1 -73.26 -44.37 6.76
N PRO A 2 -72.27 -45.15 6.32
CA PRO A 2 -70.87 -44.78 6.03
C PRO A 2 -70.64 -44.47 4.53
N THR A 3 -69.50 -43.98 4.03
CA THR A 3 -68.17 -44.64 4.00
C THR A 3 -67.00 -43.68 3.74
N ASN A 4 -65.87 -44.10 4.32
CA ASN A 4 -64.52 -43.55 4.24
C ASN A 4 -63.92 -43.53 2.83
N GLY A 5 -62.96 -42.64 2.62
CA GLY A 5 -62.00 -42.65 1.52
C GLY A 5 -60.78 -41.80 1.88
N GLU A 6 -59.85 -42.39 2.63
CA GLU A 6 -58.48 -41.88 2.79
C GLU A 6 -57.80 -41.76 1.42
N THR A 7 -56.97 -40.74 1.20
CA THR A 7 -55.62 -40.90 0.62
C THR A 7 -54.82 -39.60 0.65
N LEU A 8 -53.74 -39.66 1.43
CA LEU A 8 -52.37 -39.26 1.08
C LEU A 8 -52.01 -37.77 0.97
N ASN A 9 -51.47 -37.30 2.11
CA ASN A 9 -50.52 -36.21 2.24
C ASN A 9 -49.41 -36.28 1.17
N GLY A 10 -49.40 -35.32 0.24
CA GLY A 10 -48.24 -35.00 -0.58
C GLY A 10 -47.20 -34.27 0.26
N ALA A 11 -46.34 -35.04 0.93
CA ALA A 11 -45.13 -34.54 1.54
C ALA A 11 -44.21 -34.00 0.42
N ALA A 12 -44.18 -32.68 0.25
CA ALA A 12 -43.08 -32.02 -0.44
C ALA A 12 -41.81 -32.21 0.41
N HIS A 13 -41.08 -33.28 0.11
CA HIS A 13 -39.70 -33.46 0.49
C HIS A 13 -38.92 -32.22 0.03
N ASN A 14 -38.60 -31.32 0.97
CA ASN A 14 -37.54 -30.35 0.77
C ASN A 14 -36.23 -31.13 0.70
N LEU A 15 -35.86 -31.43 -0.55
CA LEU A 15 -34.65 -32.11 -0.95
C LEU A 15 -33.50 -31.11 -0.81
N HIS A 16 -32.52 -31.46 0.02
CA HIS A 16 -31.16 -30.92 0.01
C HIS A 16 -31.00 -29.39 0.07
N ASP A 17 -31.01 -28.85 1.30
CA ASP A 17 -30.28 -27.60 1.60
C ASP A 17 -28.92 -27.96 2.23
N HIS A 18 -28.10 -28.61 1.42
CA HIS A 18 -26.67 -28.79 1.68
C HIS A 18 -25.92 -28.12 0.53
N GLN A 19 -24.91 -27.31 0.91
CA GLN A 19 -23.91 -26.69 0.03
C GLN A 19 -24.24 -25.30 -0.52
N SER A 20 -24.42 -24.32 0.37
CA SER A 20 -24.01 -22.94 0.00
C SER A 20 -22.57 -22.61 0.41
N ALA A 21 -21.95 -23.39 1.30
CA ALA A 21 -20.56 -23.19 1.69
C ALA A 21 -19.57 -23.79 0.68
N ASP A 22 -19.90 -24.92 0.04
CA ASP A 22 -18.93 -25.68 -0.79
C ASP A 22 -18.63 -25.04 -2.16
N TYR A 23 -19.29 -23.93 -2.51
CA TYR A 23 -19.06 -23.16 -3.75
C TYR A 23 -18.31 -21.84 -3.53
N GLN A 24 -17.80 -21.59 -2.31
CA GLN A 24 -17.10 -20.34 -2.03
C GLN A 24 -15.65 -20.41 -2.55
N ALA A 25 -15.29 -19.48 -3.44
CA ALA A 25 -13.97 -19.44 -4.08
C ALA A 25 -12.81 -19.11 -3.12
N CYS A 26 -13.11 -18.53 -1.95
CA CYS A 26 -12.13 -18.36 -0.88
C CYS A 26 -12.81 -18.30 0.49
N PHE A 27 -12.12 -18.82 1.50
CA PHE A 27 -12.50 -18.72 2.90
C PHE A 27 -11.45 -17.89 3.64
N ILE A 28 -11.90 -16.88 4.38
CA ILE A 28 -11.03 -16.09 5.25
C ILE A 28 -11.17 -16.68 6.66
N PHE A 29 -10.08 -17.27 7.17
CA PHE A 29 -10.02 -17.73 8.54
C PHE A 29 -9.41 -16.65 9.43
N SER A 30 -10.24 -15.92 10.16
CA SER A 30 -9.81 -14.94 11.16
C SER A 30 -9.70 -15.64 12.51
N GLN A 31 -8.47 -15.89 12.99
CA GLN A 31 -8.26 -16.34 14.37
C GLN A 31 -8.50 -15.16 15.31
N GLY A 32 -9.57 -15.19 16.10
CA GLY A 32 -9.80 -14.23 17.20
C GLY A 32 -11.04 -13.33 17.10
N SER A 33 -11.92 -13.49 16.11
CA SER A 33 -13.26 -12.87 16.22
C SER A 33 -14.09 -13.63 17.25
N THR A 34 -14.22 -13.06 18.45
CA THR A 34 -15.21 -13.52 19.42
C THR A 34 -16.60 -13.47 18.77
N PRO A 35 -17.36 -14.57 18.76
CA PRO A 35 -18.64 -14.62 18.06
C PRO A 35 -19.71 -13.97 18.94
N GLN A 36 -19.85 -12.65 18.87
CA GLN A 36 -21.02 -11.93 19.38
C GLN A 36 -22.16 -11.85 18.34
N ASP A 37 -22.16 -12.73 17.33
CA ASP A 37 -23.30 -12.89 16.40
C ASP A 37 -23.74 -14.35 16.20
N ALA A 38 -23.29 -15.27 17.06
CA ALA A 38 -23.74 -16.67 17.04
C ALA A 38 -25.09 -16.86 17.76
N SER A 39 -26.14 -16.16 17.32
CA SER A 39 -27.52 -16.41 17.78
C SER A 39 -28.18 -17.57 17.04
N ARG A 40 -27.63 -18.79 17.13
CA ARG A 40 -28.38 -20.04 16.90
C ARG A 40 -27.63 -21.24 17.44
N ARG A 41 -28.00 -21.64 18.66
CA ARG A 41 -27.55 -22.90 19.29
C ARG A 41 -28.72 -23.88 19.29
N PRO A 42 -28.46 -25.20 19.30
CA PRO A 42 -28.38 -25.85 20.61
C PRO A 42 -27.21 -26.83 20.78
N ARG A 43 -26.83 -26.99 22.05
CA ARG A 43 -25.69 -27.75 22.57
C ARG A 43 -25.93 -29.26 22.54
N LYS A 44 -24.85 -30.03 22.34
CA LYS A 44 -24.65 -31.28 23.11
C LYS A 44 -23.20 -31.36 23.64
N LYS A 45 -23.11 -31.60 24.95
CA LYS A 45 -21.89 -31.55 25.77
C LYS A 45 -21.01 -32.78 25.53
N ARG A 46 -19.68 -32.58 25.53
CA ARG A 46 -18.76 -33.53 26.18
C ARG A 46 -17.86 -32.75 27.13
N ARG A 47 -17.93 -33.06 28.42
CA ARG A 47 -17.05 -32.52 29.46
C ARG A 47 -15.66 -33.13 29.28
N LEU A 48 -14.64 -32.30 29.09
CA LEU A 48 -13.25 -32.61 29.44
C LEU A 48 -12.70 -31.40 30.22
N SER A 49 -11.93 -31.74 31.24
CA SER A 49 -11.56 -30.91 32.39
C SER A 49 -10.57 -29.79 32.09
N LYS A 50 -10.72 -28.71 32.88
CA LYS A 50 -9.84 -27.57 33.13
C LYS A 50 -8.33 -27.85 33.02
N ASN A 51 -7.63 -27.04 32.24
CA ASN A 51 -6.63 -26.07 32.72
C ASN A 51 -6.07 -25.28 31.53
N ALA A 52 -6.50 -24.03 31.37
CA ALA A 52 -5.75 -23.02 30.64
C ALA A 52 -6.13 -21.69 31.30
N LEU A 53 -5.17 -21.11 32.00
CA LEU A 53 -5.24 -19.71 32.39
C LEU A 53 -5.00 -18.92 31.10
N ASP A 54 -5.93 -18.01 30.83
CA ASP A 54 -5.86 -17.02 29.77
C ASP A 54 -4.58 -16.19 29.95
N GLU A 55 -3.69 -16.22 28.95
CA GLU A 55 -2.70 -15.15 28.75
C GLU A 55 -3.19 -14.26 27.61
N ASP A 56 -3.27 -12.98 27.94
CA ASP A 56 -3.82 -11.90 27.14
C ASP A 56 -3.21 -11.80 25.73
N ALA A 57 -4.10 -11.76 24.74
CA ALA A 57 -3.79 -11.36 23.38
C ALA A 57 -3.68 -9.84 23.30
N ALA A 58 -2.47 -9.28 23.39
CA ALA A 58 -2.10 -7.99 22.77
C ALA A 58 -0.61 -7.65 22.99
N THR A 59 0.28 -8.43 22.38
CA THR A 59 1.55 -8.04 21.74
C THR A 59 2.17 -9.37 21.33
N ALA A 60 2.44 -9.57 20.03
CA ALA A 60 3.15 -10.75 19.56
C ALA A 60 4.50 -10.84 20.29
N GLY A 61 4.58 -11.68 21.32
CA GLY A 61 5.80 -11.83 22.11
C GLY A 61 6.92 -12.41 21.24
N PRO A 62 8.20 -12.17 21.57
CA PRO A 62 9.33 -12.72 20.80
C PRO A 62 9.29 -14.26 20.68
N SER A 63 8.59 -14.95 21.58
CA SER A 63 8.30 -16.40 21.52
C SER A 63 7.38 -16.81 20.36
N GLN A 64 6.64 -15.88 19.76
CA GLN A 64 5.81 -16.15 18.59
C GLN A 64 6.64 -16.32 17.31
N PHE A 65 7.77 -15.61 17.22
CA PHE A 65 8.64 -15.65 16.05
C PHE A 65 9.82 -16.61 16.24
N PHE A 66 10.38 -16.65 17.45
CA PHE A 66 11.55 -17.47 17.77
C PHE A 66 11.19 -18.57 18.78
N SER A 67 11.30 -19.83 18.36
CA SER A 67 11.17 -20.97 19.27
C SER A 67 12.34 -21.04 20.26
N PRO A 68 12.10 -21.42 21.53
CA PRO A 68 13.17 -21.64 22.50
C PRO A 68 14.15 -22.73 22.04
N LEU A 69 15.45 -22.43 22.11
CA LEU A 69 16.52 -23.35 21.75
C LEU A 69 16.79 -24.37 22.87
N LEU A 70 17.77 -25.25 22.64
CA LEU A 70 18.23 -26.26 23.61
C LEU A 70 17.10 -27.18 24.12
N GLY A 71 16.20 -27.58 23.21
CA GLY A 71 15.07 -28.45 23.53
C GLY A 71 14.04 -27.81 24.47
N GLY A 72 13.93 -26.48 24.47
CA GLY A 72 12.99 -25.76 25.35
C GLY A 72 13.59 -25.23 26.64
N SER A 73 14.89 -25.45 26.89
CA SER A 73 15.56 -25.01 28.12
C SER A 73 16.08 -23.57 28.06
N GLU A 74 16.02 -22.91 26.90
CA GLU A 74 16.33 -21.48 26.76
C GLU A 74 15.32 -20.64 27.55
N LYS A 75 15.83 -19.75 28.42
CA LYS A 75 14.99 -18.84 29.21
C LYS A 75 14.24 -17.87 28.28
N PRO A 76 13.00 -17.46 28.61
CA PRO A 76 12.23 -16.53 27.76
C PRO A 76 12.94 -15.19 27.50
N ASN A 77 13.69 -14.68 28.49
CA ASN A 77 14.51 -13.48 28.31
C ASN A 77 15.62 -13.65 27.26
N CYS A 78 16.18 -14.87 27.13
CA CYS A 78 17.20 -15.18 26.12
C CYS A 78 16.57 -15.24 24.72
N VAL A 79 15.37 -15.84 24.59
CA VAL A 79 14.59 -15.84 23.34
C VAL A 79 14.28 -14.41 22.90
N ALA A 80 13.81 -13.58 23.84
CA ALA A 80 13.53 -12.17 23.61
C ALA A 80 14.78 -11.39 23.16
N LEU A 81 15.90 -11.58 23.86
CA LEU A 81 17.15 -10.94 23.51
C LEU A 81 17.66 -11.37 22.13
N ARG A 82 17.56 -12.66 21.79
CA ARG A 82 17.96 -13.18 20.48
C ARG A 82 17.10 -12.60 19.36
N TYR A 83 15.79 -12.50 19.57
CA TYR A 83 14.89 -11.87 18.62
C TYR A 83 15.19 -10.38 18.43
N ALA A 84 15.35 -9.62 19.52
CA ALA A 84 15.70 -8.20 19.45
C ALA A 84 17.06 -7.99 18.76
N THR A 85 18.05 -8.84 19.06
CA THR A 85 19.37 -8.80 18.40
C THR A 85 19.25 -9.10 16.91
N TYR A 86 18.44 -10.09 16.53
CA TYR A 86 18.15 -10.39 15.13
C TYR A 86 17.52 -9.19 14.43
N GLN A 87 16.47 -8.59 15.00
CA GLN A 87 15.80 -7.43 14.41
C GLN A 87 16.77 -6.27 14.20
N LYS A 88 17.61 -5.98 15.20
CA LYS A 88 18.64 -4.93 15.09
C LYS A 88 19.60 -5.23 13.94
N LEU A 89 20.22 -6.41 13.93
CA LEU A 89 21.20 -6.78 12.91
C LEU A 89 20.57 -6.84 11.50
N TRP A 90 19.31 -7.27 11.42
CA TRP A 90 18.58 -7.29 10.16
C TRP A 90 18.31 -5.87 9.66
N SER A 91 17.85 -4.97 10.52
CA SER A 91 17.65 -3.55 10.19
C SER A 91 18.96 -2.91 9.71
N ASP A 92 20.06 -3.10 10.46
CA ASP A 92 21.37 -2.55 10.10
C ASP A 92 21.82 -3.04 8.70
N GLN A 93 21.58 -4.32 8.39
CA GLN A 93 21.91 -4.90 7.09
C GLN A 93 21.00 -4.40 5.96
N GLU A 94 19.71 -4.27 6.23
CA GLU A 94 18.71 -3.74 5.29
C GLU A 94 19.02 -2.28 4.96
N ASP A 95 19.32 -1.45 5.97
CA ASP A 95 19.73 -0.05 5.81
C ASP A 95 21.00 0.07 4.97
N HIS A 96 22.00 -0.78 5.22
CA HIS A 96 23.22 -0.81 4.43
C HIS A 96 22.96 -1.19 2.96
N THR A 97 22.14 -2.22 2.71
CA THR A 97 21.75 -2.59 1.34
C THR A 97 20.99 -1.48 0.64
N ASN A 98 20.05 -0.83 1.33
CA ASN A 98 19.30 0.31 0.81
C ASN A 98 20.23 1.49 0.50
N GLY A 99 21.22 1.76 1.35
CA GLY A 99 22.25 2.77 1.12
C GLY A 99 23.06 2.51 -0.14
N ILE A 100 23.49 1.27 -0.37
CA ILE A 100 24.20 0.89 -1.61
C ILE A 100 23.31 1.11 -2.84
N LEU A 101 22.04 0.72 -2.77
CA LEU A 101 21.09 0.92 -3.87
C LEU A 101 20.86 2.41 -4.17
N GLN A 102 20.80 3.25 -3.13
CA GLN A 102 20.72 4.70 -3.28
C GLN A 102 21.99 5.27 -3.92
N GLU A 103 23.19 4.84 -3.48
CA GLU A 103 24.46 5.30 -4.04
C GLU A 103 24.60 4.96 -5.53
N ILE A 104 24.25 3.73 -5.91
CA ILE A 104 24.28 3.28 -7.32
C ILE A 104 23.35 4.14 -8.17
N ASN A 105 22.15 4.45 -7.66
CA ASN A 105 21.16 5.23 -8.39
C ASN A 105 21.43 6.74 -8.32
N ALA A 106 22.28 7.22 -7.40
CA ALA A 106 22.48 8.65 -7.12
C ALA A 106 22.87 9.45 -8.36
N LYS A 107 23.77 8.89 -9.20
CA LYS A 107 24.16 9.54 -10.45
C LYS A 107 22.97 9.71 -11.40
N THR A 108 22.17 8.65 -11.60
CA THR A 108 20.99 8.70 -12.48
C THR A 108 19.94 9.66 -11.93
N LEU A 109 19.70 9.65 -10.62
CA LEU A 109 18.79 10.58 -9.97
C LEU A 109 19.23 12.03 -10.21
N ASN A 110 20.52 12.33 -10.02
CA ASN A 110 21.06 13.67 -10.26
C ASN A 110 20.97 14.10 -11.73
N ASP A 111 21.27 13.19 -12.67
CA ASP A 111 21.16 13.45 -14.12
C ASP A 111 19.69 13.77 -14.50
N VAL A 112 18.72 13.06 -13.92
CA VAL A 112 17.29 13.30 -14.17
C VAL A 112 16.80 14.60 -13.51
N THR A 113 17.16 14.86 -12.26
CA THR A 113 16.88 16.14 -11.58
C THR A 113 17.38 17.31 -12.42
N THR A 114 18.66 17.27 -12.81
CA THR A 114 19.30 18.30 -13.65
C THR A 114 18.58 18.45 -14.99
N PHE A 115 18.14 17.35 -15.60
CA PHE A 115 17.33 17.41 -16.83
C PHE A 115 16.00 18.12 -16.62
N ILE A 116 15.27 17.81 -15.52
CA ILE A 116 13.98 18.43 -15.21
C ILE A 116 14.15 19.93 -14.95
N GLU A 117 15.17 20.33 -14.19
CA GLU A 117 15.48 21.74 -13.93
C GLU A 117 15.76 22.51 -15.22
N ASN A 118 16.59 21.95 -16.11
CA ASN A 118 16.90 22.56 -17.40
C ASN A 118 15.72 22.57 -18.37
N ALA A 119 14.81 21.61 -18.25
CA ALA A 119 13.58 21.53 -19.02
C ALA A 119 12.48 22.45 -18.47
N SER A 120 12.55 22.79 -17.18
CA SER A 120 11.62 23.69 -16.52
C SER A 120 11.91 25.13 -16.98
N PRO A 121 10.92 25.86 -17.53
CA PRO A 121 11.10 27.23 -17.99
C PRO A 121 11.13 28.24 -16.82
N ALA A 122 11.86 27.94 -15.74
CA ALA A 122 11.95 28.76 -14.53
C ALA A 122 12.66 30.12 -14.72
N GLY A 123 12.98 30.50 -15.97
CA GLY A 123 13.43 31.85 -16.34
C GLY A 123 12.60 32.53 -17.44
N SER A 124 11.51 31.92 -17.91
CA SER A 124 10.69 32.48 -19.00
C SER A 124 9.22 32.45 -18.62
N VAL A 125 8.77 33.59 -18.08
CA VAL A 125 7.40 34.14 -18.12
C VAL A 125 6.32 33.13 -18.54
N VAL A 126 5.47 32.76 -17.57
CA VAL A 126 4.10 32.22 -17.72
C VAL A 126 3.72 31.98 -19.18
N GLN A 127 4.08 30.80 -19.67
CA GLN A 127 3.69 30.39 -21.01
C GLN A 127 2.23 29.94 -20.98
N THR A 128 1.34 30.91 -21.17
CA THR A 128 -0.02 30.63 -21.61
C THR A 128 0.06 29.67 -22.80
N TYR A 129 -0.62 28.53 -22.72
CA TYR A 129 -0.79 27.61 -23.84
C TYR A 129 -1.51 28.35 -24.98
N CYS A 130 -0.74 29.00 -25.84
CA CYS A 130 -1.27 29.60 -27.05
C CYS A 130 -1.64 28.48 -28.00
N ILE A 131 -2.94 28.17 -28.10
CA ILE A 131 -3.52 27.54 -29.29
C ILE A 131 -3.36 28.56 -30.42
N ARG A 132 -2.19 28.65 -31.03
CA ARG A 132 -1.97 29.45 -32.24
C ARG A 132 -1.33 28.60 -33.34
N PRO A 133 -1.68 28.86 -34.62
CA PRO A 133 -1.25 28.03 -35.72
C PRO A 133 0.25 28.19 -35.94
N ILE A 134 0.90 27.09 -36.29
CA ILE A 134 2.32 27.02 -36.61
C ILE A 134 2.55 27.85 -37.89
N THR A 135 3.13 29.04 -37.76
CA THR A 135 3.76 29.74 -38.89
C THR A 135 5.26 29.57 -38.83
N TYR A 136 5.81 29.12 -39.94
CA TYR A 136 7.22 28.78 -40.16
C TYR A 136 8.05 30.07 -40.23
N ALA A 137 8.67 30.45 -39.11
CA ALA A 137 9.74 31.44 -39.13
C ALA A 137 10.67 31.25 -37.92
N SER A 138 11.90 30.85 -38.24
CA SER A 138 13.18 31.13 -37.57
C SER A 138 13.32 30.97 -36.04
N GLU A 139 14.31 30.15 -35.67
CA GLU A 139 15.03 30.10 -34.39
C GLU A 139 14.32 29.42 -33.20
N GLN A 140 14.18 28.10 -33.35
CA GLN A 140 14.56 27.04 -32.40
C GLN A 140 14.33 27.26 -30.89
N ARG A 141 13.21 27.84 -30.47
CA ARG A 141 12.59 27.50 -29.17
C ARG A 141 11.30 26.76 -29.42
N CYS A 142 11.30 25.48 -29.05
CA CYS A 142 10.21 24.53 -29.27
C CYS A 142 9.04 24.82 -28.31
N TYR A 143 8.39 25.97 -28.45
CA TYR A 143 7.20 26.32 -27.68
C TYR A 143 6.04 25.37 -28.06
N GLY A 144 5.91 24.27 -27.32
CA GLY A 144 4.86 23.27 -27.51
C GLY A 144 5.31 21.80 -27.49
N LYS A 145 6.59 21.49 -27.30
CA LYS A 145 7.05 20.10 -27.09
C LYS A 145 7.08 19.78 -25.60
N ILE A 146 6.54 18.62 -25.23
CA ILE A 146 6.67 18.08 -23.87
C ILE A 146 8.12 17.54 -23.75
N PRO A 147 8.94 18.07 -22.82
CA PRO A 147 10.25 17.50 -22.54
C PRO A 147 10.07 16.06 -22.06
N THR A 148 10.73 15.12 -22.73
CA THR A 148 10.59 13.69 -22.45
C THR A 148 11.98 13.08 -22.29
N GLY A 149 12.24 12.47 -21.15
CA GLY A 149 13.42 11.66 -20.91
C GLY A 149 13.12 10.18 -21.15
N LEU A 150 14.08 9.46 -21.75
CA LEU A 150 14.04 8.01 -21.85
C LEU A 150 15.07 7.43 -20.88
N ILE A 151 14.61 6.65 -19.90
CA ILE A 151 15.49 5.97 -18.95
C ILE A 151 15.68 4.53 -19.43
N LEU A 152 16.92 4.18 -19.78
CA LEU A 152 17.28 2.82 -20.15
C LEU A 152 17.67 2.03 -18.89
N THR A 153 16.72 1.26 -18.36
CA THR A 153 16.93 0.42 -17.19
C THR A 153 17.43 -0.98 -17.57
N GLY A 154 18.18 -1.63 -16.67
CA GLY A 154 18.60 -3.02 -16.85
C GLY A 154 17.44 -4.03 -16.82
N PRO A 155 17.67 -5.31 -17.17
CA PRO A 155 16.63 -6.34 -17.29
C PRO A 155 15.94 -6.73 -15.97
N GLY A 156 16.52 -6.36 -14.82
CA GLY A 156 15.95 -6.65 -13.50
C GLY A 156 14.79 -5.71 -13.14
N ILE A 157 13.55 -6.14 -13.40
CA ILE A 157 12.33 -5.35 -13.14
C ILE A 157 12.13 -5.06 -11.63
N ALA A 158 12.65 -5.92 -10.76
CA ALA A 158 12.50 -5.78 -9.31
C ALA A 158 13.16 -4.50 -8.73
N SER A 159 14.21 -3.97 -9.36
CA SER A 159 14.88 -2.75 -8.90
C SER A 159 14.28 -1.46 -9.46
N HIS A 160 13.37 -1.55 -10.45
CA HIS A 160 12.79 -0.36 -11.09
C HIS A 160 11.82 0.37 -10.17
N GLY A 161 11.06 -0.38 -9.36
CA GLY A 161 10.13 0.20 -8.38
C GLY A 161 10.85 1.15 -7.42
N LEU A 162 11.96 0.67 -6.84
CA LEU A 162 12.79 1.46 -5.93
C LEU A 162 13.37 2.71 -6.61
N LEU A 163 13.86 2.60 -7.85
CA LEU A 163 14.40 3.73 -8.60
C LEU A 163 13.35 4.84 -8.80
N PHE A 164 12.12 4.46 -9.19
CA PHE A 164 11.06 5.44 -9.41
C PHE A 164 10.54 6.05 -8.10
N GLU A 165 10.50 5.28 -7.01
CA GLU A 165 10.19 5.80 -5.68
C GLU A 165 11.23 6.82 -5.24
N GLN A 166 12.53 6.49 -5.36
CA GLN A 166 13.63 7.42 -5.07
C GLN A 166 13.55 8.70 -5.90
N LEU A 167 13.16 8.59 -7.17
CA LEU A 167 12.99 9.73 -8.07
C LEU A 167 11.82 10.63 -7.66
N VAL A 168 10.67 10.05 -7.30
CA VAL A 168 9.52 10.80 -6.78
C VAL A 168 9.91 11.53 -5.50
N THR A 169 10.50 10.81 -4.54
CA THR A 169 10.93 11.39 -3.26
C THR A 169 11.92 12.53 -3.47
N ARG A 170 12.87 12.40 -4.39
CA ARG A 170 13.86 13.44 -4.67
C ARG A 170 13.27 14.68 -5.34
N ILE A 171 12.39 14.49 -6.34
CA ILE A 171 11.68 15.60 -7.00
C ILE A 171 10.84 16.39 -6.00
N GLN A 172 10.17 15.70 -5.07
CA GLN A 172 9.37 16.32 -4.02
C GLN A 172 10.25 17.02 -2.97
N ALA A 173 11.33 16.39 -2.52
CA ALA A 173 12.24 16.97 -1.53
C ALA A 173 12.97 18.23 -2.04
N GLU A 174 13.22 18.32 -3.35
CA GLU A 174 13.87 19.47 -3.99
C GLU A 174 12.87 20.52 -4.50
N ASP A 175 11.57 20.37 -4.17
CA ASP A 175 10.47 21.26 -4.57
C ASP A 175 10.43 21.58 -6.09
N ILE A 176 10.82 20.59 -6.91
CA ILE A 176 10.83 20.73 -8.37
C ILE A 176 9.41 20.65 -8.93
N GLY A 177 8.51 19.96 -8.22
CA GLY A 177 7.08 19.91 -8.50
C GLY A 177 6.45 18.54 -8.25
N PRO A 178 5.17 18.36 -8.61
CA PRO A 178 4.46 17.11 -8.39
C PRO A 178 4.94 16.02 -9.35
N ALA A 179 5.22 14.83 -8.82
CA ALA A 179 5.57 13.64 -9.59
C ALA A 179 4.44 12.59 -9.54
N VAL A 180 4.09 12.02 -10.70
CA VAL A 180 3.06 10.97 -10.79
C VAL A 180 3.60 9.75 -11.52
N VAL A 181 3.60 8.61 -10.84
CA VAL A 181 3.98 7.31 -11.43
C VAL A 181 2.73 6.58 -11.90
N LEU A 182 2.76 6.14 -13.16
CA LEU A 182 1.71 5.34 -13.80
C LEU A 182 2.28 3.97 -14.20
N THR A 183 1.57 2.90 -13.86
CA THR A 183 1.94 1.54 -14.27
C THR A 183 1.05 1.05 -15.40
N SER A 184 1.54 0.08 -16.18
CA SER A 184 0.78 -0.50 -17.30
C SER A 184 -0.55 -1.13 -16.85
N GLY A 185 -0.61 -1.70 -15.65
CA GLY A 185 -1.84 -2.25 -15.06
C GLY A 185 -2.92 -1.19 -14.81
N GLU A 186 -2.55 0.07 -14.61
CA GLU A 186 -3.50 1.18 -14.45
C GLU A 186 -3.92 1.80 -15.79
N ALA A 187 -3.24 1.44 -16.88
CA ALA A 187 -3.33 2.06 -18.20
C ALA A 187 -4.09 1.22 -19.24
N SER A 188 -5.19 0.58 -18.85
CA SER A 188 -5.97 -0.28 -19.76
C SER A 188 -6.66 0.48 -20.91
N ASN A 189 -6.99 1.76 -20.71
CA ASN A 189 -7.45 2.66 -21.77
C ASN A 189 -7.18 4.14 -21.42
N LEU A 190 -7.32 5.03 -22.39
CA LEU A 190 -7.06 6.46 -22.20
C LEU A 190 -7.92 7.08 -21.08
N LYS A 191 -9.18 6.66 -20.94
CA LYS A 191 -10.08 7.15 -19.89
C LYS A 191 -9.60 6.75 -18.49
N THR A 192 -9.10 5.53 -18.32
CA THR A 192 -8.55 5.09 -17.02
C THR A 192 -7.27 5.82 -16.69
N VAL A 193 -6.37 5.97 -17.67
CA VAL A 193 -5.11 6.74 -17.52
C VAL A 193 -5.42 8.16 -17.06
N LEU A 194 -6.28 8.88 -17.78
CA LEU A 194 -6.58 10.29 -17.47
C LEU A 194 -7.22 10.43 -16.09
N LYS A 195 -8.20 9.57 -15.76
CA LYS A 195 -8.85 9.57 -14.46
C LYS A 195 -7.86 9.29 -13.32
N LYS A 196 -6.90 8.39 -13.54
CA LYS A 196 -5.86 8.05 -12.57
C LYS A 196 -4.84 9.18 -12.40
N LEU A 197 -4.38 9.75 -13.51
CA LEU A 197 -3.46 10.89 -13.52
C LEU A 197 -4.02 12.07 -12.72
N ILE A 198 -5.26 12.51 -13.04
CA ILE A 198 -5.89 13.66 -12.36
C ILE A 198 -6.02 13.40 -10.86
N ARG A 199 -6.45 12.19 -10.47
CA ARG A 199 -6.59 11.83 -9.05
C ARG A 199 -5.26 11.85 -8.32
N LYS A 200 -4.22 11.27 -8.92
CA LYS A 200 -2.88 11.22 -8.31
C LYS A 200 -2.27 12.62 -8.21
N ALA A 201 -2.37 13.42 -9.27
CA ALA A 201 -1.86 14.79 -9.28
C ALA A 201 -2.58 15.69 -8.24
N ALA A 202 -3.91 15.65 -8.19
CA ALA A 202 -4.69 16.45 -7.25
C ALA A 202 -4.43 16.06 -5.79
N TYR A 203 -4.26 14.76 -5.50
CA TYR A 203 -3.90 14.29 -4.16
C TYR A 203 -2.54 14.84 -3.72
N GLN A 204 -1.54 14.83 -4.61
CA GLN A 204 -0.20 15.32 -4.30
C GLN A 204 -0.17 16.84 -4.03
N ILE A 205 -0.92 17.63 -4.81
CA ILE A 205 -1.03 19.09 -4.60
C ILE A 205 -1.63 19.41 -3.24
N ASN A 206 -2.74 18.75 -2.87
CA ASN A 206 -3.39 19.01 -1.59
C ASN A 206 -2.52 18.68 -0.38
N VAL A 207 -1.67 17.63 -0.47
CA VAL A 207 -0.74 17.27 0.61
C VAL A 207 0.33 18.36 0.79
N MET A 208 0.81 18.97 -0.28
CA MET A 208 1.82 20.04 -0.22
C MET A 208 1.26 21.36 0.37
N ASP A 209 -0.04 21.62 0.26
CA ASP A 209 -0.69 22.83 0.79
C ASP A 209 -1.03 22.75 2.30
N GLU A 210 -1.09 21.54 2.87
CA GLU A 210 -1.41 21.31 4.29
C GLU A 210 -0.18 21.49 5.21
N ASP A 211 1.03 21.22 4.72
CA ASP A 211 2.28 21.35 5.49
C ASP A 211 2.77 22.81 5.67
N MET A 212 2.08 23.79 5.06
CA MET A 212 2.45 25.22 5.10
C MET A 212 1.56 26.08 6.03
N GLN A 213 0.79 25.47 6.93
CA GLN A 213 -0.18 26.19 7.80
C GLN A 213 0.09 26.12 9.32
N GLU A 214 1.22 25.57 9.76
CA GLU A 214 1.60 25.55 11.19
C GLU A 214 2.82 26.43 11.49
N ASP A 215 2.76 27.74 11.26
CA ASP A 215 3.65 28.72 11.91
C ASP A 215 3.14 30.17 11.71
N GLU A 216 2.03 30.55 12.36
CA GLU A 216 1.79 31.96 12.69
C GLU A 216 1.20 32.14 14.10
N VAL A 217 2.14 32.16 15.05
CA VAL A 217 2.20 32.87 16.34
C VAL A 217 0.91 33.48 16.89
N SER A 218 0.41 32.83 17.94
CA SER A 218 -0.41 33.39 19.02
C SER A 218 0.24 34.65 19.64
N GLY A 219 -0.20 35.83 19.22
CA GLY A 219 0.00 37.11 19.92
C GLY A 219 -1.06 37.30 21.02
N LYS A 220 -0.65 37.07 22.27
CA LYS A 220 -1.44 37.22 23.50
C LYS A 220 -2.11 38.60 23.65
N ALA A 221 -3.37 38.57 24.08
CA ALA A 221 -4.02 39.66 24.81
C ALA A 221 -3.42 39.81 26.22
N GLY A 222 -3.24 41.04 26.69
CA GLY A 222 -3.05 41.37 28.10
C GLY A 222 -2.05 42.51 28.35
N ASN A 223 -2.50 43.76 28.38
CA ASN A 223 -2.88 44.51 29.60
C ASN A 223 -3.30 45.94 29.21
#